data_AF-Q9YHN9-F1
#
_entry.id   AF-Q9YHN9-F1
#
_cell.length_a   1.000
_cell.length_b   1.000
_cell.length_c   1.000
_cell.angle_alpha   90.00
_cell.angle_beta   90.00
_cell.angle_gamma   90.00
#
_symmetry.space_group_name_H-M   'P 1'
#
loop_
_entity.id
_entity.type
_entity.pdbx_description
1 polymer ?
#
loop_
_entity_poly.entity_id
_entity_poly.type
_entity_poly.pdbx_seq_one_letter_code
_entity_poly.pdbx_strand_id
1 'polypeptide(L)'
;TARVDQTPRSVTKETGESLTINCVLRDASYALGSTCWYRKKSGSTNEESISKGGRYVETVNSGSKSFSLRINDLTVEDGGTYRCGGDLGSCHTSRSPCNYAACGDGTAVTVNPGLPPSPPIVSLLHSATEEQRANRFVQVVCLISGYY
;
A
#
# COMPACT_ATOMS: atom_id res chain seq x y z
N THR A 1 27.46 15.37 -1.11
CA THR A 1 27.25 14.00 -0.61
C THR A 1 26.08 13.41 -1.34
N ALA A 2 26.15 12.15 -1.78
CA ALA A 2 25.04 11.48 -2.45
C ALA A 2 23.80 11.45 -1.54
N ARG A 3 22.61 11.52 -2.12
CA ARG A 3 21.32 11.48 -1.40
C ARG A 3 20.29 10.69 -2.19
N VAL A 4 19.22 10.25 -1.53
CA VAL A 4 18.09 9.61 -2.22
C VAL A 4 16.84 10.46 -2.07
N ASP A 5 16.30 10.92 -3.20
CA ASP A 5 15.00 11.56 -3.25
C ASP A 5 13.93 10.47 -3.19
N GLN A 6 13.26 10.31 -2.04
CA GLN A 6 12.22 9.31 -1.82
C GLN A 6 10.81 9.93 -1.84
N THR A 7 9.88 9.30 -2.56
CA THR A 7 8.48 9.74 -2.66
C THR A 7 7.49 8.56 -2.66
N PRO A 8 6.28 8.75 -2.11
CA PRO A 8 5.79 9.93 -1.40
C PRO A 8 6.39 10.05 0.01
N ARG A 9 6.19 11.19 0.70
CA ARG A 9 6.59 11.35 2.11
C ARG A 9 5.60 10.70 3.07
N SER A 10 4.33 10.75 2.73
CA SER A 10 3.24 10.11 3.45
C SER A 10 2.17 9.66 2.48
N VAL A 11 1.49 8.57 2.80
CA VAL A 11 0.39 8.04 1.99
C VAL A 11 -0.57 7.25 2.86
N THR A 12 -1.86 7.41 2.58
CA THR A 12 -2.93 6.60 3.16
C THR A 12 -3.54 5.75 2.05
N LYS A 13 -3.74 4.46 2.34
CA LYS A 13 -4.28 3.46 1.42
C LYS A 13 -5.31 2.60 2.14
N GLU A 14 -6.19 1.97 1.37
CA GLU A 14 -7.13 0.97 1.88
C GLU A 14 -6.54 -0.44 1.74
N THR A 15 -6.98 -1.36 2.60
CA THR A 15 -6.65 -2.79 2.48
C THR A 15 -6.99 -3.31 1.07
N GLY A 16 -6.10 -4.12 0.49
CA GLY A 16 -6.23 -4.66 -0.86
C GLY A 16 -5.70 -3.76 -1.97
N GLU A 17 -5.50 -2.46 -1.71
CA GLU A 17 -4.84 -1.57 -2.67
C GLU A 17 -3.35 -1.91 -2.85
N SER A 18 -2.72 -1.26 -3.82
CA SER A 18 -1.27 -1.30 -3.98
C SER A 18 -0.65 0.08 -3.77
N LEU A 19 0.58 0.09 -3.26
CA LEU A 19 1.42 1.27 -3.09
C LEU A 19 2.70 1.12 -3.92
N THR A 20 3.15 2.20 -4.56
CA THR A 20 4.50 2.29 -5.14
C THR A 20 5.28 3.40 -4.44
N ILE A 21 6.42 3.06 -3.85
CA ILE A 21 7.40 4.00 -3.30
C ILE A 21 8.52 4.13 -4.30
N ASN A 22 8.89 5.37 -4.65
CA ASN A 22 9.91 5.68 -5.64
C ASN A 22 11.12 6.31 -4.97
N CYS A 23 12.30 5.99 -5.48
CA CYS A 23 13.59 6.46 -4.99
C CYS A 23 14.51 6.81 -6.14
N VAL A 24 15.20 7.94 -6.03
CA VAL A 24 16.18 8.39 -7.03
C VAL A 24 17.47 8.78 -6.34
N LEU A 25 18.57 8.12 -6.69
CA LEU A 25 19.90 8.46 -6.19
C LEU A 25 20.43 9.70 -6.92
N ARG A 26 20.61 10.79 -6.18
CA ARG A 26 21.13 12.08 -6.65
C ARG A 26 22.55 12.31 -6.19
N ASP A 27 23.26 13.15 -6.95
CA ASP A 27 24.58 13.68 -6.59
C ASP A 27 25.67 12.61 -6.34
N ALA A 28 25.40 11.36 -6.74
CA ALA A 28 26.35 10.27 -6.70
C ALA A 28 27.20 10.25 -7.97
N SER A 29 28.52 10.26 -7.81
CA SER A 29 29.48 10.08 -8.91
C SER A 29 29.55 8.64 -9.42
N TYR A 30 29.03 7.68 -8.65
CA TYR A 30 29.06 6.25 -8.93
C TYR A 30 27.73 5.73 -9.48
N ALA A 31 27.75 4.60 -10.19
CA ALA A 31 26.54 3.96 -10.72
C ALA A 31 25.71 3.30 -9.61
N LEU A 32 24.39 3.20 -9.79
CA LEU A 32 23.53 2.46 -8.86
C LEU A 32 23.79 0.96 -9.03
N GLY A 33 24.48 0.34 -8.06
CA GLY A 33 24.87 -1.07 -8.09
C GLY A 33 23.95 -1.97 -7.27
N SER A 34 23.50 -1.51 -6.11
CA SER A 34 22.50 -2.22 -5.31
C SER A 34 21.48 -1.29 -4.65
N THR A 35 20.33 -1.87 -4.36
CA THR A 35 19.18 -1.21 -3.74
C THR A 35 18.72 -2.01 -2.53
N CYS A 36 18.31 -1.29 -1.50
CA CYS A 36 17.82 -1.88 -0.28
C CYS A 36 16.57 -1.18 0.22
N TRP A 37 15.74 -1.96 0.90
CA TRP A 37 14.44 -1.55 1.39
C TRP A 37 14.31 -1.94 2.84
N TYR A 38 13.79 -1.02 3.63
CA TYR A 38 13.67 -1.15 5.06
C TYR A 38 12.31 -0.67 5.52
N ARG A 39 11.87 -1.25 6.61
CA ARG A 39 10.58 -0.94 7.19
C ARG A 39 10.65 -0.91 8.69
N LYS A 40 10.14 0.17 9.26
CA LYS A 40 9.80 0.28 10.66
C LYS A 40 8.29 0.16 10.80
N LYS A 41 7.80 -0.97 11.33
CA LYS A 41 6.37 -1.18 11.57
C LYS A 41 5.82 -0.13 12.54
N SER A 42 4.54 0.19 12.41
CA SER A 42 3.86 1.09 13.36
C SER A 42 4.01 0.55 14.79
N GLY A 43 4.38 1.40 15.74
CA GLY A 43 4.64 1.02 17.14
C GLY A 43 5.96 0.31 17.43
N SER A 44 6.74 -0.08 16.40
CA SER A 44 8.08 -0.64 16.59
C SER A 44 9.13 0.45 16.73
N THR A 45 10.19 0.20 17.49
CA THR A 45 11.41 1.03 17.49
C THR A 45 12.42 0.57 16.44
N ASN A 46 12.33 -0.68 16.01
CA ASN A 46 13.31 -1.35 15.17
C ASN A 46 12.92 -1.25 13.70
N GLU A 47 13.94 -1.05 12.87
CA GLU A 47 13.83 -1.09 11.42
C GLU A 47 14.33 -2.44 10.90
N GLU A 48 13.54 -3.07 10.04
CA GLU A 48 13.77 -4.41 9.50
C GLU A 48 14.05 -4.30 7.99
N SER A 49 14.89 -5.18 7.45
CA SER A 49 15.09 -5.27 6.01
C SER A 49 13.90 -5.96 5.34
N ILE A 50 13.52 -5.45 4.17
CA ILE A 50 12.47 -6.05 3.35
C ILE A 50 13.13 -6.98 2.34
N SER A 51 12.74 -8.25 2.38
CA SER A 51 13.07 -9.19 1.32
C SER A 51 12.16 -8.94 0.11
N LYS A 52 12.76 -8.89 -1.08
CA LYS A 52 12.05 -8.69 -2.35
C LYS A 52 11.43 -10.01 -2.79
N GLY A 53 10.25 -9.96 -3.42
CA GLY A 53 9.50 -11.14 -3.85
C GLY A 53 8.11 -11.22 -3.23
N GLY A 54 7.28 -12.13 -3.76
CA GLY A 54 5.87 -12.24 -3.36
C GLY A 54 5.10 -10.95 -3.67
N ARG A 55 4.53 -10.31 -2.64
CA ARG A 55 3.79 -9.04 -2.77
C ARG A 55 4.70 -7.82 -2.99
N TYR A 56 6.00 -7.94 -2.74
CA TYR A 56 6.99 -6.86 -2.83
C TYR A 56 7.75 -6.93 -4.15
N VAL A 57 7.42 -6.05 -5.10
CA VAL A 57 7.99 -6.03 -6.45
C VAL A 57 8.89 -4.83 -6.61
N GLU A 58 10.18 -5.08 -6.81
CA GLU A 58 11.14 -4.02 -7.10
C GLU A 58 11.26 -3.78 -8.62
N THR A 59 11.45 -2.52 -9.01
CA THR A 59 11.88 -2.13 -10.35
C THR A 59 13.10 -1.22 -10.23
N VAL A 60 14.14 -1.47 -11.02
CA VAL A 60 15.38 -0.70 -11.00
C VAL A 60 15.70 -0.20 -12.41
N ASN A 61 16.03 1.08 -12.51
CA ASN A 61 16.56 1.71 -13.70
C ASN A 61 17.91 2.34 -13.36
N SER A 62 18.98 1.59 -13.65
CA SER A 62 20.36 1.99 -13.35
C SER A 62 20.80 3.24 -14.10
N GLY A 63 20.31 3.45 -15.34
CA GLY A 63 20.67 4.62 -16.17
C GLY A 63 20.19 5.94 -15.57
N SER A 64 18.96 5.97 -15.07
CA SER A 64 18.40 7.13 -14.34
C SER A 64 18.69 7.11 -12.84
N LYS A 65 19.40 6.09 -12.35
CA LYS A 65 19.64 5.81 -10.93
C LYS A 65 18.35 5.85 -10.09
N SER A 66 17.25 5.39 -10.68
CA SER A 66 15.93 5.36 -10.06
C SER A 66 15.50 3.92 -9.81
N PHE A 67 14.72 3.74 -8.75
CA PHE A 67 14.21 2.44 -8.36
C PHE A 67 12.94 2.62 -7.53
N SER A 68 12.10 1.59 -7.52
CA SER A 68 10.81 1.64 -6.83
C SER A 68 10.44 0.31 -6.22
N LEU A 69 9.72 0.35 -5.12
CA LEU A 69 9.09 -0.81 -4.50
C LEU A 69 7.59 -0.68 -4.63
N ARG A 70 6.97 -1.62 -5.34
CA ARG A 70 5.53 -1.81 -5.35
C ARG A 70 5.15 -2.88 -4.32
N ILE A 71 4.20 -2.55 -3.46
CA ILE A 71 3.60 -3.46 -2.48
C ILE A 71 2.17 -3.72 -2.94
N ASN A 72 1.88 -4.95 -3.30
CA ASN A 72 0.54 -5.36 -3.74
C ASN A 72 -0.29 -5.85 -2.55
N ASP A 73 -1.63 -5.76 -2.66
CA ASP A 73 -2.57 -6.33 -1.70
C ASP A 73 -2.28 -5.93 -0.25
N LEU A 74 -2.24 -4.60 0.01
CA LEU A 74 -1.87 -4.04 1.31
C LEU A 74 -2.76 -4.55 2.44
N THR A 75 -2.18 -4.79 3.61
CA THR A 75 -2.92 -5.08 4.84
C THR A 75 -2.69 -3.99 5.89
N VAL A 76 -3.52 -3.93 6.93
CA VAL A 76 -3.32 -2.98 8.05
C VAL A 76 -1.94 -3.16 8.70
N GLU A 77 -1.46 -4.42 8.72
CA GLU A 77 -0.12 -4.75 9.19
C GLU A 77 1.00 -4.21 8.30
N ASP A 78 0.69 -3.72 7.09
CA ASP A 78 1.62 -3.01 6.19
C ASP A 78 1.82 -1.52 6.56
N GLY A 79 1.11 -1.02 7.57
CA GLY A 79 1.35 0.32 8.13
C GLY A 79 2.73 0.49 8.77
N GLY A 80 3.39 1.63 8.52
CA GLY A 80 4.72 1.92 9.07
C GLY A 80 5.50 2.93 8.25
N THR A 81 6.79 3.09 8.57
CA THR A 81 7.71 3.94 7.79
C THR A 81 8.61 3.07 6.94
N TYR A 82 8.59 3.29 5.63
CA TYR A 82 9.44 2.60 4.66
C TYR A 82 10.61 3.49 4.26
N ARG A 83 11.81 2.95 4.13
CA ARG A 83 12.98 3.66 3.61
C ARG A 83 13.66 2.86 2.53
N CYS A 84 14.25 3.57 1.58
CA CYS A 84 15.08 2.99 0.55
C CYS A 84 16.53 3.46 0.66
N GLY A 85 17.46 2.63 0.23
CA GLY A 85 18.87 2.93 0.13
C GLY A 85 19.44 2.55 -1.23
N GLY A 86 20.41 3.33 -1.71
CA GLY A 86 21.14 3.06 -2.95
C GLY A 86 22.66 3.14 -2.73
N ASP A 87 23.38 2.15 -3.25
CA ASP A 87 24.84 2.02 -3.11
C ASP A 87 25.49 1.57 -4.43
N LEU A 88 26.80 1.78 -4.57
CA LEU A 88 27.65 1.20 -5.62
C LEU A 88 27.86 -0.31 -5.40
N GLY A 89 28.03 -0.71 -4.14
CA GLY A 89 28.44 -2.05 -3.75
C GLY A 89 27.28 -2.90 -3.22
N SER A 90 27.40 -3.34 -1.97
CA SER A 90 26.39 -4.16 -1.30
C SER A 90 25.62 -3.37 -0.25
N CYS A 91 24.30 -3.39 -0.36
CA CYS A 91 23.42 -2.97 0.71
C CYS A 91 23.51 -3.94 1.90
N HIS A 92 24.20 -3.54 2.96
CA HIS A 92 24.33 -4.34 4.18
C HIS A 92 22.97 -4.55 4.87
N THR A 93 22.62 -5.81 5.14
CA THR A 93 21.31 -6.22 5.69
C THR A 93 21.23 -6.22 7.21
N SER A 94 22.34 -5.96 7.93
CA SER A 94 22.48 -6.37 9.34
C SER A 94 22.65 -5.26 10.38
N ARG A 95 22.82 -3.99 10.00
CA ARG A 95 22.88 -2.86 10.95
C ARG A 95 22.59 -1.55 10.22
N SER A 96 21.86 -0.65 10.89
CA SER A 96 21.29 0.61 10.36
C SER A 96 22.04 1.13 9.11
N PRO A 97 21.48 0.93 7.89
CA PRO A 97 22.24 0.84 6.65
C PRO A 97 22.65 2.19 6.06
N CYS A 98 22.10 3.27 6.62
CA CYS A 98 22.35 4.64 6.18
C CYS A 98 23.73 5.18 6.62
N ASN A 99 24.57 4.34 7.22
CA ASN A 99 25.96 4.70 7.52
C ASN A 99 26.87 4.59 6.30
N TYR A 100 26.52 3.74 5.33
CA TYR A 100 27.35 3.47 4.14
C TYR A 100 26.61 3.72 2.83
N ALA A 101 25.29 3.52 2.80
CA ALA A 101 24.44 3.81 1.65
C ALA A 101 23.77 5.18 1.78
N ALA A 102 23.52 5.84 0.65
CA ALA A 102 22.64 7.00 0.61
C ALA A 102 21.20 6.52 0.83
N CYS A 103 20.55 6.99 1.88
CA CYS A 103 19.17 6.63 2.22
C CYS A 103 18.18 7.76 1.91
N GLY A 104 16.94 7.37 1.62
CA GLY A 104 15.81 8.30 1.64
C GLY A 104 15.33 8.55 3.07
N ASP A 105 14.66 9.68 3.30
CA ASP A 105 14.22 10.03 4.66
C ASP A 105 12.98 9.23 5.11
N GLY A 106 12.31 8.56 4.17
CA GLY A 106 11.22 7.64 4.43
C GLY A 106 9.84 8.06 3.93
N THR A 107 8.97 7.07 3.83
CA THR A 107 7.55 7.18 3.47
C THR A 107 6.72 6.64 4.61
N ALA A 108 5.92 7.50 5.25
CA ALA A 108 4.92 7.08 6.23
C ALA A 108 3.70 6.49 5.52
N VAL A 109 3.37 5.24 5.81
CA VAL A 109 2.27 4.50 5.21
C VAL A 109 1.23 4.19 6.28
N THR A 110 0.00 4.64 6.04
CA THR A 110 -1.18 4.26 6.81
C THR A 110 -2.06 3.39 5.93
N VAL A 111 -2.48 2.22 6.44
CA VAL A 111 -3.42 1.34 5.74
C VAL A 111 -4.69 1.23 6.58
N ASN A 112 -5.80 1.71 6.03
CA ASN A 112 -7.10 1.63 6.67
C ASN A 112 -7.70 0.23 6.45
N PRO A 113 -8.30 -0.39 7.49
CA PRO A 113 -9.17 -1.52 7.27
C PRO A 113 -10.34 -1.03 6.43
N GLY A 114 -10.48 -1.55 5.21
CA GLY A 114 -11.60 -1.18 4.33
C GLY A 114 -12.94 -1.34 5.05
N LEU A 115 -13.97 -0.65 4.55
CA LEU A 115 -15.29 -0.68 5.19
C LEU A 115 -15.74 -2.14 5.39
N PRO A 116 -16.11 -2.54 6.62
CA PRO A 116 -16.63 -3.88 6.84
C PRO A 116 -17.88 -4.05 5.96
N PRO A 117 -18.04 -5.19 5.26
CA PRO A 117 -19.23 -5.43 4.46
C PRO A 117 -20.47 -5.30 5.35
N SER A 118 -21.34 -4.34 5.03
CA SER A 118 -22.59 -4.17 5.75
C SER A 118 -23.58 -5.25 5.30
N PRO A 119 -24.30 -5.91 6.23
CA PRO A 119 -25.37 -6.80 5.82
C PRO A 119 -26.42 -6.02 5.02
N PRO A 120 -26.93 -6.57 3.90
CA PRO A 120 -27.92 -5.89 3.09
C PRO A 120 -29.18 -5.65 3.91
N ILE A 121 -29.76 -4.46 3.76
CA ILE A 121 -31.08 -4.17 4.28
C ILE A 121 -32.09 -4.72 3.28
N VAL A 122 -32.88 -5.70 3.72
CA VAL A 122 -33.96 -6.32 2.94
C VAL A 122 -35.29 -5.69 3.35
N SER A 123 -35.95 -5.01 2.41
CA SER A 123 -37.29 -4.44 2.62
C SER A 123 -38.31 -5.14 1.73
N LEU A 124 -39.36 -5.68 2.33
CA LEU A 124 -40.51 -6.25 1.64
C LEU A 124 -41.60 -5.19 1.49
N LEU A 125 -41.82 -4.75 0.26
CA LEU A 125 -42.90 -3.84 -0.09
C LEU A 125 -44.07 -4.65 -0.63
N HIS A 126 -45.22 -4.53 0.03
CA HIS A 126 -46.47 -5.15 -0.38
C HIS A 126 -47.31 -4.09 -1.09
N SER A 127 -47.68 -4.34 -2.34
CA SER A 127 -48.71 -3.56 -3.03
C SER A 127 -49.93 -4.44 -3.22
N ALA A 128 -51.00 -4.10 -2.51
CA ALA A 128 -52.31 -4.69 -2.68
C ALA A 128 -53.31 -3.54 -2.74
N THR A 129 -53.48 -2.98 -3.94
CA THR A 129 -54.63 -2.10 -4.21
C THR A 129 -55.93 -2.89 -4.14
N GLU A 130 -57.06 -2.24 -3.88
CA GLU A 130 -58.37 -2.91 -3.81
C GLU A 130 -58.71 -3.67 -5.11
N GLU A 131 -58.27 -3.14 -6.26
CA GLU A 131 -58.40 -3.77 -7.58
C GLU A 131 -57.56 -5.05 -7.71
N GLN A 132 -56.36 -5.07 -7.14
CA GLN A 132 -55.48 -6.24 -7.10
C GLN A 132 -56.04 -7.34 -6.18
N ARG A 133 -56.62 -6.97 -5.04
CA ARG A 133 -57.31 -7.91 -4.14
C ARG A 133 -58.51 -8.57 -4.81
N ALA A 134 -59.31 -7.81 -5.56
CA ALA A 134 -60.43 -8.34 -6.33
C ALA A 134 -59.99 -9.36 -7.40
N ASN A 135 -58.79 -9.16 -7.97
CA ASN A 135 -58.21 -10.04 -8.99
C ASN A 135 -57.39 -11.22 -8.42
N ARG A 136 -57.38 -11.44 -7.09
CA ARG A 136 -56.52 -12.43 -6.39
C ARG A 136 -55.04 -12.34 -6.79
N PHE A 137 -54.57 -11.14 -7.11
CA PHE A 137 -53.20 -10.90 -7.51
C PHE A 137 -52.53 -10.01 -6.47
N VAL A 138 -51.37 -10.40 -5.95
CA VAL A 138 -50.60 -9.60 -4.99
C VAL A 138 -49.20 -9.42 -5.56
N GLN A 139 -48.73 -8.17 -5.60
CA GLN A 139 -47.36 -7.87 -6.00
C GLN A 139 -46.50 -7.69 -4.75
N VAL A 140 -45.40 -8.44 -4.70
CA VAL A 140 -44.37 -8.32 -3.67
C VAL A 140 -43.10 -7.80 -4.34
N VAL A 141 -42.55 -6.72 -3.80
CA VAL A 141 -41.27 -6.15 -4.27
C VAL A 141 -40.25 -6.31 -3.15
N CYS A 142 -39.13 -6.97 -3.46
CA CYS A 142 -37.99 -7.08 -2.57
C CYS A 142 -36.97 -6.01 -2.95
N LEU A 143 -36.75 -5.05 -2.07
CA LEU A 143 -35.69 -4.05 -2.24
C LEU A 143 -34.48 -4.47 -1.38
N ILE A 144 -33.35 -4.65 -2.05
CA ILE A 144 -32.06 -4.93 -1.41
C ILE A 144 -31.23 -3.63 -1.51
N SER A 145 -30.86 -3.07 -0.36
CA SER A 145 -30.15 -1.78 -0.30
C SER A 145 -29.10 -1.76 0.82
N GLY A 146 -28.22 -0.75 0.83
CA GLY A 146 -27.27 -0.53 1.93
C GLY A 146 -26.14 -1.57 2.04
N TYR A 147 -25.81 -2.25 0.94
CA TYR A 147 -24.66 -3.16 0.85
C TYR A 147 -23.46 -2.45 0.20
N TYR A 148 -22.25 -2.75 0.69
CA TYR A 148 -20.96 -2.35 0.14
C TYR A 148 -20.07 -3.58 -0.01
#